data_AF-A0ABC8LIR6-F1
#
_entry.id   AF-A0ABC8LIR6-F1
#
_cell.length_a   1.000
_cell.length_b   1.000
_cell.length_c   1.000
_cell.angle_alpha   90.00
_cell.angle_beta   90.00
_cell.angle_gamma   90.00
#
_symmetry.space_group_name_H-M   'P 1'
#
loop_
_entity.id
_entity.type
_entity.pdbx_description
1 polymer ?
#
loop_
_entity_poly.entity_id
_entity_poly.type
_entity_poly.pdbx_seq_one_letter_code
_entity_poly.pdbx_strand_id
1 'polypeptide(L)'
;MTSLRHDFSHTPSEYLHSHLLELVQLHKIYPDAITNHGPYYNYILADEDGYKMEMTTDGDYPNFRGLEKEEGRWVEIFVVEIERTYPCFQPTSSPFRLNASRCTQVRIIEALNSRLFLDFKSIHEIPRMHWRDLRYPIDTMGVVFNTEAYLDAPSGPRMEFYIRDNIDHQIKCVVTGDQVYAIRDGLDYMSGGGRRQVIVALKMWRVWNLCYFGPPEIWLETEGGFADFRFNARFPEVEEFTQSLLNSDPYVQKNGVEGLV
;
A
#
# COMPACT_ATOMS: atom_id res chain seq x y z
N MET A 1 23.02 7.46 6.66
CA MET A 1 21.77 6.77 6.32
C MET A 1 21.99 6.01 5.03
N THR A 2 21.78 4.70 5.06
CA THR A 2 21.93 3.80 3.90
C THR A 2 20.53 3.62 3.32
N SER A 3 20.34 3.98 2.05
CA SER A 3 19.05 3.80 1.35
C SER A 3 18.94 2.38 0.78
N LEU A 4 17.72 1.85 0.76
CA LEU A 4 17.39 0.58 0.07
C LEU A 4 17.67 0.65 -1.44
N ARG A 5 17.88 1.85 -2.00
CA ARG A 5 18.22 2.09 -3.41
C ARG A 5 19.70 1.81 -3.77
N HIS A 6 20.48 1.18 -2.91
CA HIS A 6 21.87 0.90 -3.22
C HIS A 6 21.96 0.07 -4.52
N ASP A 7 22.84 0.46 -5.45
CA ASP A 7 22.98 -0.24 -6.72
C ASP A 7 23.72 -1.57 -6.49
N PHE A 8 22.96 -2.67 -6.40
CA PHE A 8 23.49 -4.02 -6.21
C PHE A 8 24.01 -4.65 -7.52
N SER A 9 24.11 -3.89 -8.63
CA SER A 9 24.51 -4.38 -9.95
C SER A 9 25.98 -4.83 -10.08
N HIS A 10 26.84 -4.51 -9.11
CA HIS A 10 28.28 -4.78 -9.16
C HIS A 10 28.77 -5.94 -8.27
N THR A 11 27.89 -6.77 -7.72
CA THR A 11 28.33 -7.92 -6.89
C THR A 11 28.53 -9.19 -7.74
N PRO A 12 29.77 -9.72 -7.85
CA PRO A 12 30.02 -11.01 -8.49
C PRO A 12 29.38 -12.13 -7.67
N SER A 13 28.84 -13.16 -8.35
CA SER A 13 28.01 -14.22 -7.77
C SER A 13 28.71 -15.19 -6.81
N GLU A 14 29.83 -14.82 -6.19
CA GLU A 14 30.63 -15.74 -5.37
C GLU A 14 30.99 -15.24 -3.97
N TYR A 15 30.56 -14.05 -3.54
CA TYR A 15 30.73 -13.63 -2.14
C TYR A 15 29.47 -12.95 -1.58
N LEU A 16 28.67 -13.76 -0.87
CA LEU A 16 27.64 -13.35 0.10
C LEU A 16 28.15 -12.21 0.99
N HIS A 17 27.83 -10.97 0.65
CA HIS A 17 28.01 -9.84 1.57
C HIS A 17 26.84 -9.82 2.54
N SER A 18 27.05 -10.53 3.65
CA SER A 18 26.14 -10.78 4.77
C SER A 18 26.02 -9.62 5.76
N HIS A 19 26.21 -8.37 5.33
CA HIS A 19 26.21 -7.22 6.24
C HIS A 19 25.53 -6.00 5.60
N LEU A 20 24.21 -6.11 5.44
CA LEU A 20 23.35 -4.95 5.21
C LEU A 20 22.93 -4.42 6.58
N LEU A 21 23.24 -3.15 6.86
CA LEU A 21 22.64 -2.38 7.97
C LEU A 21 21.62 -1.45 7.33
N GLU A 22 20.35 -1.79 7.44
CA GLU A 22 19.28 -0.96 6.93
C GLU A 22 18.28 -0.63 8.02
N LEU A 23 18.07 0.67 8.20
CA LEU A 23 17.00 1.24 9.01
C LEU A 23 15.75 1.21 8.14
N VAL A 24 14.82 0.33 8.46
CA VAL A 24 13.60 0.16 7.68
C VAL A 24 12.40 0.09 8.59
N GLN A 25 11.26 0.58 8.11
CA GLN A 25 9.98 0.40 8.76
C GLN A 25 9.33 -0.90 8.28
N LEU A 26 8.76 -1.67 9.22
CA LEU A 26 7.89 -2.80 8.90
C LEU A 26 6.57 -2.26 8.35
N HIS A 27 6.49 -2.11 7.03
CA HIS A 27 5.40 -1.41 6.37
C HIS A 27 4.12 -2.25 6.23
N LYS A 28 4.27 -3.57 6.05
CA LYS A 28 3.18 -4.56 6.05
C LYS A 28 3.71 -5.96 6.32
N ILE A 29 2.94 -6.78 7.04
CA ILE A 29 3.31 -8.16 7.35
C ILE A 29 2.15 -9.09 7.03
N TYR A 30 2.42 -10.20 6.34
CA TYR A 30 1.38 -11.16 6.00
C TYR A 30 1.93 -12.60 5.92
N PRO A 31 1.10 -13.58 6.31
CA PRO A 31 1.43 -14.99 6.11
C PRO A 31 1.20 -15.38 4.65
N ASP A 32 2.17 -16.05 4.03
CA ASP A 32 2.09 -16.51 2.63
C ASP A 32 1.52 -17.93 2.54
N ALA A 33 2.06 -18.86 3.34
CA ALA A 33 1.59 -20.23 3.45
C ALA A 33 2.06 -20.91 4.75
N ILE A 34 1.31 -21.90 5.21
CA ILE A 34 1.78 -22.86 6.22
C ILE A 34 2.47 -23.99 5.46
N THR A 35 3.80 -24.03 5.49
CA THR A 35 4.57 -25.15 4.92
C THR A 35 4.89 -26.18 6.00
N ASN A 36 5.44 -27.34 5.61
CA ASN A 36 5.94 -28.34 6.54
C ASN A 36 7.07 -27.82 7.46
N HIS A 37 7.65 -26.65 7.15
CA HIS A 37 8.74 -26.01 7.90
C HIS A 37 8.28 -24.90 8.85
N GLY A 38 6.97 -24.61 8.90
CA GLY A 38 6.39 -23.55 9.73
C GLY A 38 5.73 -22.45 8.89
N PRO A 39 5.23 -21.39 9.55
CA PRO A 39 4.62 -20.26 8.85
C PRO A 39 5.69 -19.50 8.04
N TYR A 40 5.38 -19.27 6.76
CA TYR A 40 6.11 -18.32 5.93
C TYR A 40 5.53 -16.93 6.13
N TYR A 41 6.38 -15.97 6.52
CA TYR A 41 6.02 -14.56 6.58
C TYR A 41 6.74 -13.77 5.51
N ASN A 42 5.98 -12.91 4.84
CA ASN A 42 6.47 -11.88 3.96
C ASN A 42 6.31 -10.52 4.65
N TYR A 43 7.39 -9.74 4.63
CA TYR A 43 7.48 -8.41 5.20
C TYR A 43 7.71 -7.42 4.06
N ILE A 44 6.95 -6.34 4.04
CA ILE A 44 7.26 -5.18 3.22
C ILE A 44 8.03 -4.22 4.10
N LEU A 45 9.27 -3.93 3.71
CA LEU A 45 10.15 -3.00 4.38
C LEU A 45 10.11 -1.67 3.62
N ALA A 46 10.10 -0.54 4.33
CA ALA A 46 10.19 0.78 3.73
C ALA A 46 11.37 1.56 4.32
N ASP A 47 12.20 2.18 3.50
CA ASP A 47 13.23 3.12 3.99
C ASP A 47 12.65 4.52 4.21
N GLU A 48 13.50 5.44 4.66
CA GLU A 48 13.17 6.85 4.91
C GLU A 48 12.66 7.62 3.69
N ASP A 49 12.96 7.16 2.48
CA ASP A 49 12.52 7.77 1.22
C ASP A 49 11.21 7.13 0.71
N GLY A 50 10.63 6.19 1.48
CA GLY A 50 9.43 5.46 1.10
C GLY A 50 9.68 4.40 0.04
N TYR A 51 10.94 4.07 -0.27
CA TYR A 51 11.26 2.96 -1.15
C TYR A 51 10.93 1.65 -0.43
N LYS A 52 10.14 0.79 -1.08
CA LYS A 52 9.67 -0.46 -0.50
C LYS A 52 10.47 -1.65 -1.06
N MET A 53 10.85 -2.59 -0.20
CA MET A 53 11.48 -3.85 -0.57
C MET A 53 10.81 -5.01 0.17
N GLU A 54 10.64 -6.14 -0.50
CA GLU A 54 10.11 -7.36 0.12
C GLU A 54 11.22 -8.09 0.88
N MET A 55 10.90 -8.61 2.06
CA MET A 55 11.71 -9.56 2.80
C MET A 55 10.89 -10.82 3.09
N THR A 56 11.44 -11.98 2.77
CA THR A 56 10.81 -13.28 3.01
C THR A 56 11.53 -14.01 4.14
N THR A 57 10.78 -14.72 5.00
CA THR A 57 11.34 -15.59 6.05
C THR A 57 10.80 -17.02 5.87
N ASP A 58 11.71 -18.00 5.85
CA ASP A 58 11.36 -19.42 5.82
C ASP A 58 11.41 -20.02 7.24
N GLY A 59 10.26 -20.18 7.87
CA GLY A 59 10.11 -20.94 9.11
C GLY A 59 10.03 -20.10 10.40
N ASP A 60 9.72 -20.77 11.51
CA ASP A 60 9.55 -20.17 12.84
C ASP A 60 10.91 -19.92 13.52
N TYR A 61 11.66 -18.96 13.01
CA TYR A 61 12.92 -18.54 13.62
C TYR A 61 12.67 -17.71 14.89
N PRO A 62 13.36 -17.99 16.01
CA PRO A 62 13.19 -17.25 17.26
C PRO A 62 13.38 -15.74 17.13
N ASN A 63 14.25 -15.29 16.22
CA ASN A 63 14.57 -13.88 16.00
C ASN A 63 13.41 -13.07 15.39
N PHE A 64 12.42 -13.75 14.79
CA PHE A 64 11.27 -13.14 14.11
C PHE A 64 9.97 -13.31 14.88
N ARG A 65 9.97 -14.04 16.00
CA ARG A 65 8.76 -14.27 16.80
C ARG A 65 8.23 -12.95 17.38
N GLY A 66 6.96 -12.69 17.14
CA GLY A 66 6.30 -11.46 17.59
C GLY A 66 6.50 -10.29 16.62
N LEU A 67 7.41 -10.41 15.64
CA LEU A 67 7.63 -9.36 14.64
C LEU A 67 6.37 -9.11 13.82
N GLU A 68 5.52 -10.13 13.63
CA GLU A 68 4.23 -10.03 12.95
C GLU A 68 3.25 -9.06 13.60
N LYS A 69 3.50 -8.63 14.84
CA LYS A 69 2.66 -7.68 15.59
C LYS A 69 3.24 -6.26 15.61
N GLU A 70 4.42 -6.06 15.02
CA GLU A 70 5.17 -4.81 15.09
C GLU A 70 5.06 -3.99 13.79
N GLU A 71 3.97 -4.15 13.02
CA GLU A 71 3.70 -3.32 11.84
C GLU A 71 3.74 -1.82 12.21
N GLY A 72 4.45 -1.04 11.40
CA GLY A 72 4.71 0.39 11.60
C GLY A 72 5.93 0.70 12.47
N ARG A 73 6.54 -0.28 13.13
CA ARG A 73 7.79 -0.08 13.87
C ARG A 73 8.98 0.03 12.94
N TRP A 74 9.94 0.84 13.37
CA TRP A 74 11.26 0.88 12.78
C TRP A 74 12.10 -0.27 13.31
N VAL A 75 12.82 -0.91 12.40
CA VAL A 75 13.71 -2.01 12.70
C VAL A 75 15.04 -1.81 12.00
N GLU A 76 16.11 -2.19 12.67
CA GLU A 76 17.40 -2.44 12.04
C GLU A 76 17.47 -3.93 11.71
N ILE A 77 17.72 -4.24 10.44
CA ILE A 77 17.94 -5.61 9.98
C ILE A 77 19.42 -5.80 9.70
N PHE A 78 19.97 -6.89 10.22
CA PHE A 78 21.36 -7.30 10.05
C PHE A 78 21.42 -8.70 9.47
N VAL A 79 22.44 -8.94 8.64
CA VAL A 79 22.77 -10.28 8.15
C VAL A 79 21.61 -10.90 7.37
N VAL A 80 21.32 -10.30 6.21
CA VAL A 80 20.24 -10.71 5.33
C VAL A 80 20.79 -10.98 3.93
N GLU A 81 20.26 -11.99 3.25
CA GLU A 81 20.65 -12.31 1.88
C GLU A 81 19.85 -11.47 0.90
N ILE A 82 20.45 -11.11 -0.23
CA ILE A 82 19.79 -10.31 -1.28
C ILE A 82 19.64 -11.20 -2.51
N GLU A 83 18.41 -11.37 -2.95
CA GLU A 83 18.06 -12.17 -4.12
C GLU A 83 17.40 -11.29 -5.18
N ARG A 84 17.47 -11.71 -6.46
CA ARG A 84 16.67 -11.08 -7.51
C ARG A 84 15.22 -11.50 -7.39
N THR A 85 14.30 -10.56 -7.58
CA THR A 85 12.87 -10.84 -7.53
C THR A 85 12.41 -11.61 -8.78
N TYR A 86 11.54 -12.61 -8.59
CA TYR A 86 10.95 -13.37 -9.69
C TYR A 86 9.87 -12.55 -10.41
N PRO A 87 9.80 -12.57 -11.76
CA PRO A 87 9.00 -11.62 -12.53
C PRO A 87 7.47 -11.77 -12.46
N CYS A 88 6.92 -12.71 -11.67
CA CYS A 88 5.48 -12.88 -11.48
C CYS A 88 5.03 -12.18 -10.18
N PHE A 89 4.08 -11.24 -10.32
CA PHE A 89 3.43 -10.40 -9.29
C PHE A 89 4.24 -10.15 -8.01
N GLN A 90 4.81 -8.95 -7.90
CA GLN A 90 5.69 -8.56 -6.80
C GLN A 90 5.00 -7.48 -5.93
N PRO A 91 5.08 -7.59 -4.59
CA PRO A 91 4.51 -6.59 -3.69
C PRO A 91 5.21 -5.22 -3.74
N THR A 92 6.45 -5.18 -4.26
CA THR A 92 7.29 -3.97 -4.29
C THR A 92 7.96 -3.80 -5.65
N SER A 93 8.26 -2.56 -6.03
CA SER A 93 8.95 -2.21 -7.28
C SER A 93 10.45 -2.55 -7.31
N SER A 94 10.95 -3.16 -6.24
CA SER A 94 12.35 -3.49 -6.12
C SER A 94 12.74 -4.67 -7.02
N PRO A 95 13.84 -4.56 -7.79
CA PRO A 95 14.40 -5.69 -8.54
C PRO A 95 15.07 -6.74 -7.63
N PHE A 96 15.20 -6.42 -6.34
CA PHE A 96 15.79 -7.28 -5.32
C PHE A 96 14.80 -7.50 -4.16
N ARG A 97 14.89 -8.68 -3.55
CA ARG A 97 14.22 -8.99 -2.28
C ARG A 97 15.25 -9.44 -1.27
N LEU A 98 14.90 -9.28 -0.01
CA LEU A 98 15.68 -9.78 1.10
C LEU A 98 15.21 -11.21 1.44
N ASN A 99 16.15 -12.13 1.62
CA ASN A 99 15.87 -13.46 2.13
C ASN A 99 16.47 -13.57 3.53
N ALA A 100 15.58 -13.65 4.52
CA ALA A 100 15.95 -13.74 5.91
C ALA A 100 16.11 -15.19 6.35
N SER A 101 17.21 -15.46 7.03
CA SER A 101 17.59 -16.78 7.53
C SER A 101 17.63 -16.80 9.06
N ARG A 102 17.91 -17.97 9.64
CA ARG A 102 18.19 -18.11 11.08
C ARG A 102 19.32 -17.20 11.61
N CYS A 103 20.18 -16.68 10.72
CA CYS A 103 21.29 -15.80 11.05
C CYS A 103 20.91 -14.31 11.03
N THR A 104 19.77 -13.98 10.42
CA THR A 104 19.27 -12.60 10.34
C THR A 104 18.86 -12.13 11.72
N GLN A 105 19.32 -10.93 12.08
CA GLN A 105 18.98 -10.27 13.34
C GLN A 105 18.11 -9.06 13.04
N VAL A 106 17.03 -8.90 13.80
CA VAL A 106 16.13 -7.74 13.72
C VAL A 106 16.13 -7.06 15.07
N ARG A 107 16.35 -5.74 15.09
CA ARG A 107 16.27 -4.92 16.31
C ARG A 107 15.21 -3.86 16.12
N ILE A 108 14.19 -3.89 16.97
CA ILE A 108 13.20 -2.81 17.02
C ILE A 108 13.89 -1.57 17.60
N ILE A 109 13.74 -0.44 16.91
CA ILE A 109 14.27 0.85 17.35
C ILE A 109 13.12 1.83 17.57
N GLU A 110 13.35 2.82 18.43
CA GLU A 110 12.41 3.94 18.55
C GLU A 110 12.51 4.81 17.29
N ALA A 111 11.35 5.17 16.73
CA ALA A 111 11.25 5.84 15.46
C ALA A 111 12.02 7.18 15.46
N LEU A 112 12.95 7.35 14.51
CA LEU A 112 13.59 8.64 14.25
C LEU A 112 12.59 9.64 13.63
N ASN A 113 11.56 9.15 12.94
CA ASN A 113 10.45 9.91 12.40
C ASN A 113 9.24 8.97 12.23
N SER A 114 8.06 9.36 12.74
CA SER A 114 6.84 8.52 12.70
C SER A 114 6.02 8.70 11.42
N ARG A 115 6.63 9.20 10.34
CA ARG A 115 5.93 9.32 9.06
C ARG A 115 5.58 7.92 8.56
N LEU A 116 4.29 7.70 8.29
CA LEU A 116 3.82 6.52 7.58
C LEU A 116 4.17 6.74 6.11
N PHE A 117 4.96 5.84 5.52
CA PHE A 117 5.40 5.94 4.11
C PHE A 117 4.24 5.68 3.15
N LEU A 118 3.43 6.71 2.91
CA LEU A 118 2.42 6.72 1.85
C LEU A 118 2.99 7.52 0.68
N ASP A 119 3.21 6.85 -0.45
CA ASP A 119 3.65 7.49 -1.70
C ASP A 119 2.43 7.75 -2.59
N PHE A 120 1.66 8.79 -2.21
CA PHE A 120 0.40 9.12 -2.87
C PHE A 120 0.62 9.50 -4.34
N LYS A 121 0.03 8.72 -5.24
CA LYS A 121 -0.06 9.01 -6.68
C LYS A 121 -1.32 9.81 -6.97
N SER A 122 -1.18 10.86 -7.77
CA SER A 122 -2.32 11.65 -8.21
C SER A 122 -3.20 10.83 -9.16
N ILE A 123 -4.52 10.95 -9.04
CA ILE A 123 -5.47 10.14 -9.84
C ILE A 123 -5.26 10.35 -11.35
N HIS A 124 -5.01 11.59 -11.77
CA HIS A 124 -4.71 11.92 -13.18
C HIS A 124 -3.35 11.40 -13.69
N GLU A 125 -2.44 10.98 -12.81
CA GLU A 125 -1.14 10.42 -13.21
C GLU A 125 -1.21 8.90 -13.43
N ILE A 126 -2.11 8.20 -12.72
CA ILE A 126 -2.23 6.73 -12.75
C ILE A 126 -2.37 6.20 -14.19
N PRO A 127 -3.25 6.73 -15.06
CA PRO A 127 -3.37 6.23 -16.43
C PRO A 127 -2.13 6.48 -17.31
N ARG A 128 -1.24 7.38 -16.89
CA ARG A 128 -0.02 7.76 -17.62
C ARG A 128 1.23 7.04 -17.09
N MET A 129 1.10 6.30 -15.98
CA MET A 129 2.21 5.54 -15.42
C MET A 129 2.70 4.48 -16.41
N HIS A 130 3.99 4.20 -16.37
CA HIS A 130 4.56 3.16 -17.19
C HIS A 130 3.96 1.80 -16.79
N TRP A 131 3.64 0.94 -17.76
CA TRP A 131 2.97 -0.34 -17.52
C TRP A 131 3.69 -1.24 -16.51
N ARG A 132 5.01 -1.08 -16.34
CA ARG A 132 5.77 -1.81 -15.31
C ARG A 132 5.42 -1.36 -13.91
N ASP A 133 5.19 -0.06 -13.72
CA ASP A 133 4.91 0.55 -12.42
C ASP A 133 3.49 0.21 -11.97
N LEU A 134 2.57 0.05 -12.94
CA LEU A 134 1.20 -0.42 -12.70
C LEU A 134 1.11 -1.87 -12.18
N ARG A 135 2.22 -2.63 -12.20
CA ARG A 135 2.25 -4.00 -11.65
C ARG A 135 2.40 -4.01 -10.13
N TYR A 136 2.68 -2.85 -9.53
CA TYR A 136 2.88 -2.71 -8.10
C TYR A 136 1.69 -2.00 -7.46
N PRO A 137 1.34 -2.35 -6.21
CA PRO A 137 0.32 -1.60 -5.47
C PRO A 137 0.73 -0.14 -5.30
N ILE A 138 -0.23 0.77 -5.44
CA ILE A 138 -0.02 2.21 -5.29
C ILE A 138 -0.76 2.73 -4.06
N ASP A 139 -0.26 3.83 -3.52
CA ASP A 139 -0.98 4.64 -2.54
C ASP A 139 -1.65 5.79 -3.31
N THR A 140 -2.91 6.12 -3.03
CA THR A 140 -3.60 7.27 -3.65
C THR A 140 -4.65 7.82 -2.69
N MET A 141 -5.24 8.97 -2.99
CA MET A 141 -6.34 9.51 -2.21
C MET A 141 -7.33 10.25 -3.11
N GLY A 142 -8.55 10.38 -2.65
CA GLY A 142 -9.56 11.17 -3.34
C GLY A 142 -10.87 11.26 -2.61
N VAL A 143 -11.78 12.06 -3.16
CA VAL A 143 -13.14 12.20 -2.66
C VAL A 143 -14.01 11.08 -3.20
N VAL A 144 -14.68 10.34 -2.32
CA VAL A 144 -15.54 9.21 -2.68
C VAL A 144 -16.88 9.67 -3.28
N PHE A 145 -17.32 9.01 -4.35
CA PHE A 145 -18.65 9.17 -4.95
C PHE A 145 -19.11 7.89 -5.68
N ASN A 146 -20.37 7.85 -6.11
CA ASN A 146 -20.98 6.75 -6.88
C ASN A 146 -20.67 5.35 -6.32
N THR A 147 -21.11 5.11 -5.09
CA THR A 147 -20.89 3.86 -4.35
C THR A 147 -22.01 2.84 -4.65
N GLU A 148 -21.64 1.63 -5.05
CA GLU A 148 -22.55 0.51 -5.29
C GLU A 148 -22.03 -0.75 -4.59
N ALA A 149 -22.85 -1.35 -3.73
CA ALA A 149 -22.49 -2.56 -2.98
C ALA A 149 -23.33 -3.76 -3.42
N TYR A 150 -22.66 -4.86 -3.73
CA TYR A 150 -23.21 -6.14 -4.17
C TYR A 150 -22.83 -7.23 -3.15
N LEU A 151 -23.62 -7.35 -2.08
CA LEU A 151 -23.26 -8.17 -0.93
C LEU A 151 -23.67 -9.64 -1.07
N ASP A 152 -24.71 -9.91 -1.84
CA ASP A 152 -25.31 -11.25 -2.00
C ASP A 152 -24.87 -11.94 -3.31
N ALA A 153 -23.78 -11.49 -3.92
CA ALA A 153 -23.31 -12.04 -5.18
C ALA A 153 -22.75 -13.47 -4.99
N PRO A 154 -22.99 -14.41 -5.93
CA PRO A 154 -22.44 -15.77 -5.86
C PRO A 154 -20.91 -15.83 -5.79
N SER A 155 -20.24 -14.78 -6.31
CA SER A 155 -18.79 -14.61 -6.29
C SER A 155 -18.24 -14.07 -4.96
N GLY A 156 -19.10 -13.85 -3.96
CA GLY A 156 -18.76 -13.17 -2.71
C GLY A 156 -19.06 -11.66 -2.74
N PRO A 157 -18.97 -10.99 -1.57
CA PRO A 157 -19.28 -9.58 -1.44
C PRO A 157 -18.32 -8.74 -2.29
N ARG A 158 -18.89 -7.78 -3.02
CA ARG A 158 -18.18 -6.83 -3.87
C ARG A 158 -18.76 -5.44 -3.67
N MET A 159 -17.91 -4.43 -3.72
CA MET A 159 -18.35 -3.03 -3.74
C MET A 159 -17.55 -2.25 -4.77
N GLU A 160 -18.20 -1.36 -5.47
CA GLU A 160 -17.60 -0.45 -6.43
C GLU A 160 -17.85 0.98 -5.96
N PHE A 161 -16.83 1.83 -6.08
CA PHE A 161 -16.98 3.27 -5.87
C PHE A 161 -15.99 4.01 -6.74
N TYR A 162 -16.16 5.32 -6.84
CA TYR A 162 -15.23 6.17 -7.56
C TYR A 162 -14.57 7.13 -6.59
N ILE A 163 -13.31 7.43 -6.83
CA ILE A 163 -12.62 8.55 -6.20
C ILE A 163 -12.25 9.56 -7.26
N ARG A 164 -12.26 10.84 -6.88
CA ARG A 164 -11.81 11.94 -7.72
C ARG A 164 -10.78 12.82 -7.01
N ASP A 165 -9.90 13.41 -7.79
CA ASP A 165 -8.93 14.40 -7.32
C ASP A 165 -9.50 15.83 -7.38
N ASN A 166 -8.67 16.80 -7.04
CA ASN A 166 -8.99 18.22 -7.01
C ASN A 166 -9.18 18.86 -8.40
N ILE A 167 -8.87 18.12 -9.47
CA ILE A 167 -9.07 18.52 -10.88
C ILE A 167 -10.10 17.61 -11.59
N ASP A 168 -10.93 16.91 -10.82
CA ASP A 168 -12.06 16.09 -11.26
C ASP A 168 -11.69 14.90 -12.16
N HIS A 169 -10.43 14.43 -12.10
CA HIS A 169 -10.09 13.13 -12.67
C HIS A 169 -10.58 12.04 -11.73
N GLN A 170 -11.24 11.04 -12.32
CA GLN A 170 -11.88 9.95 -11.58
C GLN A 170 -11.19 8.61 -11.87
N ILE A 171 -11.17 7.75 -10.86
CA ILE A 171 -10.77 6.35 -11.01
C ILE A 171 -11.73 5.46 -10.24
N LYS A 172 -12.09 4.34 -10.88
CA LYS A 172 -12.94 3.31 -10.27
C LYS A 172 -12.13 2.53 -9.24
N CYS A 173 -12.75 2.20 -8.12
CA CYS A 173 -12.22 1.37 -7.05
C CYS A 173 -13.15 0.18 -6.83
N VAL A 174 -12.57 -1.02 -6.78
CA VAL A 174 -13.28 -2.29 -6.60
C VAL A 174 -12.80 -2.96 -5.33
N VAL A 175 -13.73 -3.19 -4.42
CA VAL A 175 -13.50 -3.87 -3.14
C VAL A 175 -14.08 -5.26 -3.23
N THR A 176 -13.35 -6.25 -2.74
CA THR A 176 -13.79 -7.63 -2.64
C THR A 176 -13.55 -8.18 -1.23
N GLY A 177 -14.33 -9.19 -0.85
CA GLY A 177 -14.15 -9.89 0.42
C GLY A 177 -14.58 -9.06 1.64
N ASP A 178 -13.97 -9.34 2.79
CA ASP A 178 -14.41 -8.80 4.08
C ASP A 178 -14.25 -7.27 4.20
N GLN A 179 -13.33 -6.67 3.42
CA GLN A 179 -13.12 -5.22 3.40
C GLN A 179 -14.34 -4.45 2.89
N VAL A 180 -15.24 -5.10 2.13
CA VAL A 180 -16.48 -4.51 1.64
C VAL A 180 -17.35 -3.97 2.78
N TYR A 181 -17.50 -4.74 3.85
CA TYR A 181 -18.34 -4.34 4.98
C TYR A 181 -17.73 -3.12 5.71
N ALA A 182 -16.41 -3.13 5.94
CA ALA A 182 -15.72 -2.05 6.63
C ALA A 182 -15.75 -0.74 5.82
N ILE A 183 -15.60 -0.79 4.50
CA ILE A 183 -15.69 0.38 3.63
C ILE A 183 -17.13 0.91 3.58
N ARG A 184 -18.12 0.04 3.37
CA ARG A 184 -19.55 0.42 3.32
C ARG A 184 -19.98 1.10 4.62
N ASP A 185 -19.75 0.44 5.75
CA ASP A 185 -20.21 0.93 7.05
C ASP A 185 -19.49 2.24 7.43
N GLY A 186 -18.20 2.35 7.09
CA GLY A 186 -17.44 3.58 7.28
C GLY A 186 -17.95 4.73 6.42
N LEU A 187 -18.26 4.50 5.14
CA LEU A 187 -18.84 5.51 4.25
C LEU A 187 -20.22 5.96 4.71
N ASP A 188 -21.09 5.03 5.13
CA ASP A 188 -22.41 5.35 5.66
C ASP A 188 -22.31 6.20 6.94
N TYR A 189 -21.38 5.84 7.82
CA TYR A 189 -21.11 6.59 9.05
C TYR A 189 -20.58 8.00 8.77
N MET A 190 -19.58 8.14 7.89
CA MET A 190 -18.91 9.40 7.61
C MET A 190 -19.78 10.36 6.77
N SER A 191 -20.53 9.81 5.82
CA SER A 191 -21.40 10.61 4.94
C SER A 191 -22.63 11.18 5.67
N GLY A 192 -22.98 10.64 6.85
CA GLY A 192 -24.10 11.10 7.67
C GLY A 192 -25.46 11.05 6.96
N GLY A 193 -25.64 10.09 6.04
CA GLY A 193 -26.85 9.99 5.22
C GLY A 193 -26.79 10.73 3.87
N GLY A 194 -25.59 10.91 3.30
CA GLY A 194 -25.40 11.23 1.87
C GLY A 194 -25.18 12.69 1.48
N ARG A 195 -24.90 13.59 2.44
CA ARG A 195 -24.63 15.02 2.15
C ARG A 195 -23.18 15.46 2.33
N ARG A 196 -22.31 14.59 2.85
CA ARG A 196 -20.91 14.92 3.12
C ARG A 196 -20.00 14.17 2.16
N GLN A 197 -19.02 14.89 1.63
CA GLN A 197 -17.93 14.32 0.86
C GLN A 197 -16.92 13.71 1.83
N VAL A 198 -16.51 12.47 1.53
CA VAL A 198 -15.58 11.71 2.36
C VAL A 198 -14.26 11.60 1.60
N ILE A 199 -13.15 12.02 2.21
CA ILE A 199 -11.82 11.78 1.64
C ILE A 199 -11.37 10.40 2.11
N VAL A 200 -10.98 9.56 1.16
CA VAL A 200 -10.37 8.27 1.44
C VAL A 200 -8.91 8.28 1.02
N ALA A 201 -8.04 7.86 1.93
CA ALA A 201 -6.65 7.52 1.65
C ALA A 201 -6.58 6.01 1.42
N LEU A 202 -6.13 5.62 0.23
CA LEU A 202 -5.96 4.25 -0.22
C LEU A 202 -4.48 3.89 -0.13
N LYS A 203 -4.17 2.79 0.58
CA LYS A 203 -2.80 2.29 0.77
C LYS A 203 -2.67 0.94 0.08
N MET A 204 -1.65 0.77 -0.77
CA MET A 204 -1.31 -0.50 -1.44
C MET A 204 -2.47 -1.11 -2.24
N TRP A 205 -3.16 -0.28 -3.03
CA TRP A 205 -4.20 -0.73 -3.93
C TRP A 205 -3.61 -1.16 -5.27
N ARG A 206 -4.06 -2.31 -5.77
CA ARG A 206 -3.57 -2.85 -7.03
C ARG A 206 -4.19 -2.08 -8.19
N VAL A 207 -3.38 -1.71 -9.18
CA VAL A 207 -3.89 -1.17 -10.43
C VAL A 207 -4.18 -2.32 -11.39
N TRP A 208 -5.42 -2.42 -11.85
CA TRP A 208 -5.79 -3.32 -12.91
C TRP A 208 -5.91 -2.59 -14.23
N ASN A 209 -5.44 -3.21 -15.31
CA ASN A 209 -5.49 -2.64 -16.66
C ASN A 209 -5.81 -3.75 -17.68
N LEU A 210 -7.04 -3.75 -18.19
CA LEU A 210 -7.44 -4.63 -19.30
C LEU A 210 -7.04 -4.00 -20.64
N CYS A 211 -5.79 -4.20 -21.07
CA CYS A 211 -5.32 -3.71 -22.37
C CYS A 211 -5.76 -4.56 -23.59
N TYR A 212 -6.60 -5.59 -23.44
CA TYR A 212 -6.78 -6.56 -24.52
C TYR A 212 -7.85 -6.20 -25.57
N PHE A 213 -8.92 -5.48 -25.23
CA PHE A 213 -9.95 -5.07 -26.21
C PHE A 213 -10.73 -3.82 -25.74
N GLY A 214 -10.32 -2.62 -26.16
CA GLY A 214 -11.05 -1.37 -25.88
C GLY A 214 -10.17 -0.27 -25.31
N PRO A 215 -10.72 0.93 -25.03
CA PRO A 215 -10.01 1.94 -24.24
C PRO A 215 -9.57 1.30 -22.91
N PRO A 216 -8.35 1.57 -22.43
CA PRO A 216 -7.84 0.96 -21.21
C PRO A 216 -8.73 1.38 -20.05
N GLU A 217 -9.60 0.47 -19.60
CA GLU A 217 -10.34 0.64 -18.38
C GLU A 217 -9.38 0.29 -17.23
N ILE A 218 -8.90 1.35 -16.56
CA ILE A 218 -7.98 1.25 -15.44
C ILE A 218 -8.81 1.46 -14.17
N TRP A 219 -8.67 0.54 -13.21
CA TRP A 219 -9.28 0.65 -11.90
C TRP A 219 -8.35 0.18 -10.80
N LEU A 220 -8.69 0.53 -9.57
CA LEU A 220 -8.01 0.08 -8.36
C LEU A 220 -8.77 -1.07 -7.73
N GLU A 221 -8.08 -2.07 -7.20
CA GLU A 221 -8.71 -3.19 -6.51
C GLU A 221 -8.01 -3.63 -5.22
N THR A 222 -8.79 -4.22 -4.32
CA THR A 222 -8.30 -4.78 -3.05
C THR A 222 -7.78 -6.23 -3.17
N GLU A 223 -7.90 -6.82 -4.35
CA GLU A 223 -7.47 -8.20 -4.59
C GLU A 223 -5.96 -8.35 -4.36
N GLY A 224 -5.57 -9.40 -3.62
CA GLY A 224 -4.19 -9.65 -3.18
C GLY A 224 -3.91 -9.31 -1.72
N GLY A 225 -4.88 -8.75 -0.98
CA GLY A 225 -4.80 -8.61 0.49
C GLY A 225 -3.84 -7.53 1.01
N PHE A 226 -3.18 -6.80 0.10
CA PHE A 226 -2.28 -5.70 0.47
C PHE A 226 -2.98 -4.37 0.71
N ALA A 227 -4.17 -4.19 0.14
CA ALA A 227 -4.91 -2.96 0.25
C ALA A 227 -5.33 -2.67 1.71
N ASP A 228 -5.18 -1.41 2.10
CA ASP A 228 -5.70 -0.82 3.32
C ASP A 228 -6.33 0.54 2.96
N PHE A 229 -7.19 1.07 3.82
CA PHE A 229 -7.88 2.33 3.58
C PHE A 229 -8.10 3.09 4.89
N ARG A 230 -8.13 4.41 4.80
CA ARG A 230 -8.47 5.28 5.93
C ARG A 230 -9.34 6.43 5.46
N PHE A 231 -10.44 6.68 6.16
CA PHE A 231 -11.23 7.88 5.95
C PHE A 231 -10.62 9.04 6.73
N ASN A 232 -10.40 10.16 6.04
CA ASN A 232 -9.96 11.45 6.61
C ASN A 232 -8.79 11.30 7.58
N ALA A 233 -7.80 10.54 7.10
CA ALA A 233 -6.61 10.30 7.86
C ALA A 233 -5.89 11.63 8.16
N ARG A 234 -5.38 11.76 9.38
CA ARG A 234 -4.63 12.95 9.83
C ARG A 234 -3.20 12.89 9.31
N PHE A 235 -3.05 13.03 8.00
CA PHE A 235 -1.77 13.11 7.30
C PHE A 235 -1.58 14.51 6.72
N PRO A 236 -0.36 15.08 6.75
CA PRO A 236 -0.07 16.36 6.10
C PRO A 236 -0.53 16.42 4.64
N GLU A 237 -0.38 15.32 3.90
CA GLU A 237 -0.79 15.19 2.50
C GLU A 237 -2.32 15.25 2.34
N VAL A 238 -3.07 14.66 3.28
CA VAL A 238 -4.54 14.72 3.29
C VAL A 238 -5.02 16.13 3.68
N GLU A 239 -4.32 16.81 4.58
CA GLU A 239 -4.61 18.21 4.92
C GLU A 239 -4.34 19.12 3.72
N GLU A 240 -3.22 18.94 3.01
CA GLU A 240 -2.91 19.67 1.79
C GLU A 240 -3.97 19.42 0.70
N PHE A 241 -4.37 18.16 0.50
CA PHE A 241 -5.44 17.80 -0.43
C PHE A 241 -6.78 18.44 -0.04
N THR A 242 -7.13 18.45 1.24
CA THR A 242 -8.33 19.11 1.78
C THR A 242 -8.32 20.60 1.48
N GLN A 243 -7.19 21.27 1.70
CA GLN A 243 -7.05 22.70 1.39
C GLN A 243 -7.13 22.95 -0.12
N SER A 244 -6.56 22.07 -0.92
CA SER A 244 -6.67 22.14 -2.38
C SER A 244 -8.12 22.05 -2.86
N LEU A 245 -8.90 21.11 -2.31
CA LEU A 245 -10.34 20.98 -2.58
C LEU A 245 -11.14 22.21 -2.17
N LEU A 246 -10.88 22.79 -1.00
CA LEU A 246 -11.53 24.03 -0.56
C LEU A 246 -11.31 25.19 -1.54
N ASN A 247 -10.20 25.17 -2.28
CA ASN A 247 -9.84 26.21 -3.24
C ASN A 247 -10.31 25.92 -4.67
N SER A 248 -10.50 24.66 -5.07
CA SER A 248 -10.82 24.30 -6.47
C SER A 248 -12.21 23.71 -6.69
N ASP A 249 -12.81 23.07 -5.68
CA ASP A 249 -14.04 22.29 -5.83
C ASP A 249 -15.29 23.15 -5.54
N PRO A 250 -16.19 23.38 -6.52
CA PRO A 250 -17.37 24.24 -6.32
C PRO A 250 -18.36 23.73 -5.26
N TYR A 251 -18.46 22.42 -5.06
CA TYR A 251 -19.33 21.83 -4.05
C TYR A 251 -18.74 22.03 -2.65
N VAL A 252 -17.44 21.81 -2.50
CA VAL A 252 -16.72 22.04 -1.25
C VAL A 252 -16.70 23.53 -0.91
N GLN A 253 -16.43 24.41 -1.88
CA GLN A 253 -16.49 25.86 -1.69
C GLN A 253 -17.84 26.34 -1.16
N LYS A 254 -18.93 25.75 -1.67
CA LYS A 254 -20.30 26.11 -1.25
C LYS A 254 -20.63 25.63 0.16
N ASN A 255 -20.14 24.45 0.55
CA ASN A 255 -20.50 23.81 1.82
C ASN A 255 -19.41 23.93 2.90
N GLY A 256 -18.25 24.50 2.56
CA GLY A 256 -17.09 24.64 3.44
C GLY A 256 -16.54 23.29 3.93
N VAL A 257 -15.76 23.35 5.00
CA VAL A 257 -15.26 22.16 5.72
C VAL A 257 -16.43 21.30 6.23
N GLU A 258 -17.60 21.87 6.51
CA GLU A 258 -18.77 21.07 6.92
C GLU A 258 -19.28 20.11 5.83
N GLY A 259 -18.92 20.39 4.56
CA GLY A 259 -19.15 19.51 3.42
C GLY A 259 -18.10 18.40 3.24
N LEU A 260 -16.97 18.45 3.96
CA LEU A 260 -15.89 17.47 3.94
C LEU A 260 -15.74 16.83 5.34
N VAL A 261 -15.97 15.53 5.46
CA VAL A 261 -15.89 14.82 6.74
C VAL A 261 -15.00 13.63 6.64
#